data_AF-A0A183FXJ2-F1
#
_entry.id   AF-A0A183FXJ2-F1
#
_cell.length_a   1.000
_cell.length_b   1.000
_cell.length_c   1.000
_cell.angle_alpha   90.00
_cell.angle_beta   90.00
_cell.angle_gamma   90.00
#
_symmetry.space_group_name_H-M   'P 1'
#
loop_
_entity.id
_entity.type
_entity.pdbx_description
1 polymer ?
#
loop_
_entity_poly.entity_id
_entity_poly.type
_entity_poly.pdbx_seq_one_letter_code
_entity_poly.pdbx_strand_id
1 'polypeptide(L)'
;MLGFGVLVAVMAVVVSVNSKTTIPCGLPPFVTKLPQKQADQLKEAWAKYQNGSACVDEQKRTFEIVGSLTEAERAAVFEFKTEPIEVEDHFDTTPHFIQSLSAEVKEGFDAIWTNASLKEDDKHNKLSEYADKNFNAEQKTDFEQWLSEIKKAKKAVDDRIKSLSPKAKEVLDRIVKLREEEHEILHTMTPETAKELYGLI
;
A
#
# COMPACT_ATOMS: atom_id res chain seq x y z
N MET A 1 -22.69 14.26 12.41
CA MET A 1 -22.36 12.96 13.01
C MET A 1 -21.13 12.49 12.26
N LEU A 2 -19.95 12.79 12.81
CA LEU A 2 -18.65 12.50 12.18
C LEU A 2 -18.00 11.48 13.10
N GLY A 3 -17.96 10.25 12.62
CA GLY A 3 -17.70 9.05 13.39
C GLY A 3 -16.74 8.09 12.70
N PHE A 4 -15.66 8.58 12.06
CA PHE A 4 -14.66 7.72 11.45
C PHE A 4 -13.28 8.34 11.56
N GLY A 5 -12.36 7.62 12.21
CA GLY A 5 -10.93 7.83 12.09
C GLY A 5 -10.55 7.69 10.62
N VAL A 6 -10.43 8.82 9.94
CA VAL A 6 -9.74 8.89 8.66
C VAL A 6 -8.27 8.66 9.00
N LEU A 7 -7.79 7.43 8.82
CA LEU A 7 -6.38 7.20 8.60
C LEU A 7 -6.06 7.91 7.28
N VAL A 8 -5.73 9.20 7.35
CA VAL A 8 -5.25 9.96 6.21
C VAL A 8 -3.91 9.35 5.88
N ALA A 9 -3.90 8.41 4.94
CA ALA A 9 -2.68 8.01 4.26
C ALA A 9 -2.11 9.28 3.62
N VAL A 10 -1.12 9.88 4.27
CA VAL A 10 -0.32 10.96 3.71
C VAL A 10 0.44 10.31 2.56
N MET A 11 -0.08 10.44 1.33
CA MET A 11 0.71 10.14 0.15
C MET A 11 1.90 11.10 0.15
N ALA A 12 3.02 10.63 0.69
CA ALA A 12 4.31 11.23 0.44
C ALA A 12 4.53 11.13 -1.08
N VAL A 13 4.51 12.27 -1.74
CA VAL A 13 4.97 12.36 -3.13
C VAL A 13 6.46 12.03 -3.08
N VAL A 14 6.78 10.77 -3.33
CA VAL A 14 8.15 10.35 -3.60
C VAL A 14 8.53 11.03 -4.90
N VAL A 15 9.28 12.13 -4.79
CA VAL A 15 9.99 12.67 -5.94
C VAL A 15 11.03 11.61 -6.28
N SER A 16 10.70 10.74 -7.24
CA SER A 16 11.65 9.82 -7.82
C SER A 16 12.78 10.65 -8.41
N VAL A 17 13.92 10.68 -7.72
CA VAL A 17 15.18 11.07 -8.31
C VAL A 17 15.40 10.08 -9.45
N ASN A 18 15.20 10.55 -10.68
CA ASN A 18 15.45 9.77 -11.88
C ASN A 18 16.96 9.63 -12.02
N SER A 19 17.53 8.67 -11.29
CA SER A 19 18.89 8.18 -11.49
C SER A 19 18.92 7.64 -12.91
N LYS A 20 19.37 8.46 -13.87
CA LYS A 20 19.68 7.98 -15.23
C LYS A 20 20.76 6.93 -15.09
N THR A 21 20.37 5.67 -14.94
CA THR A 21 21.26 4.53 -15.02
C THR A 21 21.85 4.55 -16.42
N THR A 22 23.08 5.06 -16.53
CA THR A 22 23.83 5.03 -17.78
C THR A 22 24.14 3.58 -18.08
N ILE A 23 23.42 2.99 -19.03
CA ILE A 23 23.66 1.62 -19.48
C ILE A 23 25.07 1.57 -20.07
N PRO A 24 25.95 0.68 -19.58
CA PRO A 24 27.31 0.61 -20.09
C PRO A 24 27.31 0.24 -21.58
N CYS A 25 28.16 0.90 -22.36
CA CYS A 25 28.37 0.55 -23.76
C CYS A 25 29.19 -0.73 -23.88
N GLY A 26 28.64 -1.73 -24.55
CA GLY A 26 29.30 -3.01 -24.82
C GLY A 26 28.28 -4.11 -25.09
N LEU A 27 28.76 -5.21 -25.67
CA LEU A 27 27.92 -6.39 -25.92
C LEU A 27 27.32 -6.87 -24.59
N PRO A 28 25.99 -6.98 -24.46
CA PRO A 28 25.36 -7.33 -23.19
C PRO A 28 25.73 -8.75 -22.72
N PRO A 29 25.94 -8.96 -21.41
CA PRO A 29 26.37 -10.26 -20.87
C PRO A 29 25.30 -11.35 -21.03
N PHE A 30 24.03 -10.98 -21.22
CA PHE A 30 22.93 -11.93 -21.44
C PHE A 30 22.89 -12.50 -22.86
N VAL A 31 23.77 -12.07 -23.77
CA VAL A 31 23.81 -12.56 -25.17
C VAL A 31 23.92 -14.09 -25.26
N THR A 32 24.57 -14.72 -24.30
CA THR A 32 24.74 -16.18 -24.21
C THR A 32 23.47 -16.92 -23.78
N LYS A 33 22.49 -16.21 -23.21
CA LYS A 33 21.20 -16.73 -22.78
C LYS A 33 20.09 -16.52 -23.82
N LEU A 34 20.35 -15.74 -24.86
CA LEU A 34 19.38 -15.50 -25.94
C LEU A 34 19.21 -16.72 -26.85
N PRO A 35 18.04 -16.89 -27.47
CA PRO A 35 17.90 -17.83 -28.57
C PRO A 35 18.88 -17.50 -29.70
N GLN A 36 19.38 -18.53 -30.39
CA GLN A 36 20.50 -18.43 -31.34
C GLN A 36 20.35 -17.29 -32.36
N LYS A 37 19.15 -17.15 -32.95
CA LYS A 37 18.84 -16.10 -33.93
C LYS A 37 19.04 -14.70 -33.36
N GLN A 38 18.50 -14.42 -32.19
CA GLN A 38 18.59 -13.12 -31.52
C GLN A 38 19.99 -12.87 -30.96
N ALA A 39 20.69 -13.92 -30.52
CA ALA A 39 22.09 -13.84 -30.11
C ALA A 39 23.00 -13.41 -31.28
N ASP A 40 22.79 -13.97 -32.47
CA ASP A 40 23.57 -13.63 -33.66
C ASP A 40 23.26 -12.21 -34.14
N GLN A 41 21.98 -11.80 -34.13
CA GLN A 41 21.58 -10.41 -34.43
C GLN A 41 22.18 -9.41 -33.45
N LEU A 42 22.28 -9.77 -32.17
CA LEU A 42 22.88 -8.91 -31.15
C LEU A 42 24.40 -8.82 -31.34
N LYS A 43 25.09 -9.91 -31.63
CA LYS A 43 26.53 -9.90 -31.95
C LYS A 43 26.83 -9.06 -33.19
N GLU A 44 25.98 -9.14 -34.22
CA GLU A 44 26.12 -8.33 -35.43
C GLU A 44 25.91 -6.83 -35.14
N ALA A 45 24.90 -6.48 -34.34
CA ALA A 45 24.63 -5.10 -33.95
C ALA A 45 25.83 -4.46 -33.24
N TRP A 46 26.55 -5.22 -32.41
CA TRP A 46 27.72 -4.74 -31.68
C TRP A 46 29.06 -5.02 -32.38
N ALA A 47 29.07 -5.65 -33.56
CA ALA A 47 30.30 -6.09 -34.24
C ALA A 47 31.21 -4.93 -34.68
N LYS A 48 30.64 -3.74 -34.91
CA LYS A 48 31.36 -2.54 -35.37
C LYS A 48 31.63 -1.53 -34.25
N TYR A 49 31.16 -1.81 -33.03
CA TYR A 49 31.32 -0.90 -31.90
C TYR A 49 32.80 -0.82 -31.47
N GLN A 50 33.26 0.40 -31.23
CA GLN A 50 34.61 0.68 -30.73
C GLN A 50 34.57 1.22 -29.30
N ASN A 51 35.48 0.74 -28.45
CA ASN A 51 35.49 1.11 -27.05
C ASN A 51 35.71 2.63 -26.87
N GLY A 52 34.76 3.31 -26.23
CA GLY A 52 34.78 4.77 -26.03
C GLY A 52 33.99 5.58 -27.07
N SER A 53 33.39 4.94 -28.08
CA SER A 53 32.43 5.57 -28.99
C SER A 53 31.02 5.62 -28.38
N ALA A 54 30.15 6.49 -28.91
CA ALA A 54 28.75 6.53 -28.50
C ALA A 54 28.04 5.26 -29.00
N CYS A 55 27.28 4.58 -28.13
CA CYS A 55 26.66 3.29 -28.42
C CYS A 55 25.12 3.34 -28.50
N VAL A 56 24.57 4.52 -28.82
CA VAL A 56 23.11 4.76 -28.75
C VAL A 56 22.36 3.88 -29.76
N ASP A 57 22.93 3.70 -30.95
CA ASP A 57 22.31 2.90 -32.02
C ASP A 57 22.35 1.41 -31.69
N GLU A 58 23.46 0.93 -31.12
CA GLU A 58 23.65 -0.46 -30.67
C GLU A 58 22.74 -0.77 -29.47
N GLN A 59 22.60 0.17 -28.53
CA GLN A 59 21.64 0.05 -27.43
C GLN A 59 20.20 0.01 -27.94
N LYS A 60 19.82 0.92 -28.84
CA LYS A 60 18.48 0.92 -29.45
C LYS A 60 18.19 -0.42 -30.14
N ARG A 61 19.15 -0.93 -30.91
CA ARG A 61 19.02 -2.22 -31.58
C ARG A 61 18.91 -3.38 -30.61
N THR A 62 19.63 -3.31 -29.49
CA THR A 62 19.54 -4.28 -28.39
C THR A 62 18.14 -4.30 -27.79
N PHE A 63 17.53 -3.12 -27.53
CA PHE A 63 16.17 -3.02 -27.03
C PHE A 63 15.13 -3.59 -28.01
N GLU A 64 15.31 -3.36 -29.31
CA GLU A 64 14.44 -3.94 -30.34
C GLU A 64 14.52 -5.47 -30.35
N ILE A 65 15.72 -6.04 -30.27
CA ILE A 65 15.94 -7.49 -30.24
C ILE A 65 15.34 -8.11 -28.97
N VAL A 66 15.59 -7.52 -27.80
CA VAL A 66 15.01 -7.95 -26.52
C VAL A 66 13.48 -7.82 -26.50
N GLY A 67 12.95 -6.74 -27.10
CA GLY A 67 11.52 -6.50 -27.23
C GLY A 67 10.81 -7.52 -28.13
N SER A 68 11.54 -8.13 -29.08
CA SER A 68 11.02 -9.19 -29.96
C SER A 68 10.94 -10.58 -29.33
N LEU A 69 11.50 -10.77 -28.13
CA LEU A 69 11.43 -12.03 -27.40
C LEU A 69 10.01 -12.28 -26.88
N THR A 70 9.60 -13.54 -26.91
CA THR A 70 8.40 -14.02 -26.21
C THR A 70 8.56 -13.88 -24.69
N GLU A 71 7.46 -13.95 -23.95
CA GLU A 71 7.47 -13.88 -22.49
C GLU A 71 8.32 -15.00 -21.87
N ALA A 72 8.24 -16.22 -22.41
CA ALA A 72 9.05 -17.36 -21.97
C ALA A 72 10.55 -17.17 -22.24
N GLU A 73 10.92 -16.68 -23.43
CA GLU A 73 12.32 -16.38 -23.77
C GLU A 73 12.86 -15.24 -22.91
N ARG A 74 12.04 -14.21 -22.64
CA ARG A 74 12.40 -13.09 -21.78
C ARG A 74 12.61 -13.53 -20.33
N ALA A 75 11.73 -14.39 -19.80
CA ALA A 75 11.88 -14.96 -18.46
C ALA A 75 13.15 -15.81 -18.32
N ALA A 76 13.50 -16.61 -19.35
CA ALA A 76 14.72 -17.41 -19.37
C ALA A 76 16.00 -16.55 -19.46
N VAL A 77 15.96 -15.44 -20.19
CA VAL A 77 17.11 -14.53 -20.39
C VAL A 77 17.37 -13.67 -19.15
N PHE A 78 16.31 -13.12 -18.54
CA PHE A 78 16.42 -12.16 -17.46
C PHE A 78 16.23 -12.75 -16.07
N GLU A 79 16.05 -14.08 -15.95
CA GLU A 79 15.77 -14.75 -14.67
C GLU A 79 14.81 -13.93 -13.83
N PHE A 80 13.62 -13.65 -14.35
CA PHE A 80 12.51 -13.16 -13.53
C PHE A 80 12.13 -14.29 -12.58
N LYS A 81 12.93 -14.49 -11.54
CA LYS A 81 12.39 -15.00 -10.29
C LYS A 81 11.37 -13.96 -9.87
N THR A 82 10.10 -14.24 -10.13
CA THR A 82 9.04 -13.76 -9.26
C THR A 82 9.26 -14.43 -7.90
N GLU A 83 10.34 -14.05 -7.20
CA GLU A 83 10.25 -14.09 -5.76
C GLU A 83 9.13 -13.08 -5.46
N PRO A 84 8.08 -13.48 -4.73
CA PRO A 84 7.14 -12.50 -4.24
C PRO A 84 7.99 -11.40 -3.63
N ILE A 85 7.86 -10.18 -4.15
CA ILE A 85 8.33 -9.02 -3.40
C ILE A 85 7.46 -9.11 -2.16
N GLU A 86 7.99 -9.71 -1.10
CA GLU A 86 7.53 -9.47 0.24
C GLU A 86 7.79 -7.97 0.41
N VAL A 87 6.79 -7.19 0.00
CA VAL A 87 6.68 -5.83 0.49
C VAL A 87 6.64 -6.03 1.99
N GLU A 88 7.75 -5.71 2.65
CA GLU A 88 7.80 -5.44 4.08
C GLU A 88 6.92 -4.20 4.33
N ASP A 89 5.62 -4.31 4.07
CA ASP A 89 4.60 -3.35 4.43
C ASP A 89 4.18 -3.62 5.88
N HIS A 90 5.17 -3.89 6.73
CA HIS A 90 5.02 -4.16 8.16
C HIS A 90 5.60 -3.01 8.95
N PHE A 91 5.17 -1.79 8.63
CA PHE A 91 4.96 -0.84 9.73
C PHE A 91 3.70 -1.32 10.44
N ASP A 92 3.85 -2.29 11.35
CA ASP A 92 2.79 -2.63 12.27
C ASP A 92 2.51 -1.41 13.14
N THR A 93 1.49 -0.65 12.76
CA THR A 93 1.04 0.55 13.47
C THR A 93 0.11 0.21 14.63
N THR A 94 -0.10 -1.10 14.91
CA THR A 94 -0.92 -1.55 16.02
C THR A 94 -0.30 -1.06 17.33
N PRO A 95 -1.02 -0.28 18.15
CA PRO A 95 -0.55 0.15 19.45
C PRO A 95 -0.11 -1.03 20.33
N HIS A 96 0.97 -0.85 21.09
CA HIS A 96 1.56 -1.89 21.92
C HIS A 96 0.55 -2.53 22.89
N PHE A 97 -0.32 -1.73 23.51
CA PHE A 97 -1.35 -2.28 24.40
C PHE A 97 -2.24 -3.31 23.68
N ILE A 98 -2.62 -3.09 22.42
CA ILE A 98 -3.45 -4.00 21.63
C ILE A 98 -2.69 -5.30 21.35
N GLN A 99 -1.39 -5.22 21.03
CA GLN A 99 -0.55 -6.40 20.81
C GLN A 99 -0.42 -7.26 22.07
N SER A 100 -0.46 -6.62 23.24
CA SER A 100 -0.32 -7.29 24.55
C SER A 100 -1.63 -7.84 25.12
N LEU A 101 -2.79 -7.59 24.50
CA LEU A 101 -4.08 -8.09 24.99
C LEU A 101 -4.19 -9.61 24.81
N SER A 102 -4.86 -10.28 25.75
CA SER A 102 -5.30 -11.66 25.52
C SER A 102 -6.35 -11.69 24.41
N ALA A 103 -6.52 -12.84 23.74
CA ALA A 103 -7.50 -12.97 22.65
C ALA A 103 -8.92 -12.56 23.07
N GLU A 104 -9.35 -12.96 24.28
CA GLU A 104 -10.66 -12.60 24.84
C GLU A 104 -10.80 -11.09 25.11
N VAL A 105 -9.77 -10.47 25.69
CA VAL A 105 -9.80 -9.02 25.96
C VAL A 105 -9.73 -8.21 24.67
N LYS A 106 -8.98 -8.71 23.67
CA LYS A 106 -8.91 -8.11 22.35
C LYS A 106 -10.26 -8.19 21.63
N GLU A 107 -10.93 -9.33 21.66
CA GLU A 107 -12.25 -9.49 21.05
C GLU A 107 -13.27 -8.49 21.64
N GLY A 108 -13.29 -8.34 22.97
CA GLY A 108 -14.17 -7.37 23.61
C GLY A 108 -13.82 -5.91 23.29
N PHE A 109 -12.54 -5.58 23.16
CA PHE A 109 -12.09 -4.27 22.67
C PHE A 109 -12.54 -4.03 21.24
N ASP A 110 -12.28 -4.98 20.33
CA ASP A 110 -12.60 -4.88 18.91
C ASP A 110 -14.11 -4.77 18.70
N ALA A 111 -14.92 -5.49 19.47
CA ALA A 111 -16.39 -5.41 19.45
C ALA A 111 -16.95 -4.02 19.81
N ILE A 112 -16.20 -3.20 20.55
CA ILE A 112 -16.57 -1.81 20.84
C ILE A 112 -16.02 -0.87 19.76
N TRP A 113 -14.72 -1.01 19.44
CA TRP A 113 -14.00 -0.11 18.54
C TRP A 113 -14.56 -0.16 17.11
N THR A 114 -14.82 -1.36 16.60
CA THR A 114 -15.29 -1.61 15.24
C THR A 114 -16.80 -1.46 15.06
N ASN A 115 -17.55 -1.26 16.14
CA ASN A 115 -19.01 -1.20 16.08
C ASN A 115 -19.50 0.03 15.30
N ALA A 116 -19.98 -0.15 14.07
CA ALA A 116 -20.44 0.95 13.22
C ALA A 116 -21.69 1.67 13.78
N SER A 117 -22.48 1.03 14.65
CA SER A 117 -23.70 1.62 15.22
C SER A 117 -23.44 2.57 16.39
N LEU A 118 -22.24 2.54 16.99
CA LEU A 118 -21.89 3.42 18.10
C LEU A 118 -21.36 4.76 17.61
N LYS A 119 -21.84 5.85 18.21
CA LYS A 119 -21.25 7.18 18.00
C LYS A 119 -19.85 7.22 18.60
N GLU A 120 -18.98 8.02 18.02
CA GLU A 120 -17.56 8.06 18.38
C GLU A 120 -17.32 8.45 19.85
N ASP A 121 -18.06 9.42 20.39
CA ASP A 121 -17.97 9.78 21.81
C ASP A 121 -18.42 8.62 22.72
N ASP A 122 -19.47 7.90 22.33
CA ASP A 122 -19.96 6.73 23.06
C ASP A 122 -18.95 5.57 22.98
N LYS A 123 -18.27 5.39 21.84
CA LYS A 123 -17.17 4.42 21.70
C LYS A 123 -16.04 4.75 22.66
N HIS A 124 -15.58 5.99 22.70
CA HIS A 124 -14.49 6.40 23.59
C HIS A 124 -14.83 6.14 25.07
N ASN A 125 -16.05 6.46 25.49
CA ASN A 125 -16.50 6.21 26.86
C ASN A 125 -16.56 4.71 27.17
N LYS A 126 -17.15 3.91 26.28
CA LYS A 126 -17.22 2.46 26.44
C LYS A 126 -15.84 1.79 26.47
N LEU A 127 -14.90 2.27 25.64
CA LEU A 127 -13.53 1.78 25.65
C LEU A 127 -12.83 2.11 26.96
N SER A 128 -13.02 3.31 27.51
CA SER A 128 -12.48 3.65 28.83
C SER A 128 -13.04 2.75 29.93
N GLU A 129 -14.37 2.54 29.96
CA GLU A 129 -15.00 1.62 30.92
C GLU A 129 -14.53 0.16 30.75
N TYR A 130 -14.26 -0.27 29.51
CA TYR A 130 -13.76 -1.60 29.22
C TYR A 130 -12.30 -1.76 29.68
N ALA A 131 -11.44 -0.76 29.39
CA ALA A 131 -10.05 -0.75 29.83
C ALA A 131 -9.95 -0.75 31.37
N ASP A 132 -10.78 0.01 32.07
CA ASP A 132 -10.82 0.04 33.54
C ASP A 132 -11.06 -1.32 34.18
N LYS A 133 -11.80 -2.20 33.50
CA LYS A 133 -12.18 -3.52 34.02
C LYS A 133 -11.24 -4.63 33.58
N ASN A 134 -10.65 -4.51 32.38
CA ASN A 134 -9.98 -5.64 31.72
C ASN A 134 -8.48 -5.41 31.50
N PHE A 135 -7.98 -4.18 31.59
CA PHE A 135 -6.57 -3.89 31.31
C PHE A 135 -5.75 -3.86 32.59
N ASN A 136 -4.50 -4.30 32.49
CA ASN A 136 -3.52 -4.11 33.56
C ASN A 136 -2.98 -2.66 33.57
N ALA A 137 -2.14 -2.32 34.55
CA ALA A 137 -1.65 -0.96 34.73
C ALA A 137 -0.82 -0.43 33.54
N GLU A 138 -0.01 -1.28 32.92
CA GLU A 138 0.82 -0.93 31.76
C GLU A 138 -0.05 -0.72 30.52
N GLN A 139 -0.91 -1.70 30.22
CA GLN A 139 -1.89 -1.64 29.13
C GLN A 139 -2.78 -0.40 29.21
N LYS A 140 -3.23 -0.06 30.43
CA LYS A 140 -4.07 1.11 30.67
C LYS A 140 -3.33 2.42 30.40
N THR A 141 -2.06 2.50 30.79
CA THR A 141 -1.22 3.69 30.52
C THR A 141 -1.09 3.93 29.02
N ASP A 142 -0.71 2.88 28.28
CA ASP A 142 -0.56 2.93 26.82
C ASP A 142 -1.91 3.24 26.13
N PHE A 143 -3.00 2.64 26.60
CA PHE A 143 -4.36 2.88 26.11
C PHE A 143 -4.81 4.33 26.31
N GLU A 144 -4.57 4.91 27.48
CA GLU A 144 -4.95 6.29 27.80
C GLU A 144 -4.21 7.29 26.91
N GLN A 145 -2.91 7.05 26.67
CA GLN A 145 -2.13 7.83 25.73
C GLN A 145 -2.70 7.72 24.31
N TRP A 146 -2.91 6.49 23.83
CA TRP A 146 -3.48 6.23 22.51
C TRP A 146 -4.84 6.91 22.34
N LEU A 147 -5.74 6.76 23.30
CA LEU A 147 -7.09 7.36 23.24
C LEU A 147 -7.03 8.90 23.24
N SER A 148 -6.09 9.49 23.97
CA SER A 148 -5.85 10.95 23.94
C SER A 148 -5.40 11.42 22.55
N GLU A 149 -4.48 10.68 21.92
CA GLU A 149 -3.99 10.97 20.57
C GLU A 149 -5.11 10.84 19.53
N ILE A 150 -5.95 9.80 19.61
CA ILE A 150 -7.14 9.64 18.76
C ILE A 150 -8.08 10.83 18.91
N LYS A 151 -8.42 11.23 20.14
CA LYS A 151 -9.29 12.40 20.40
C LYS A 151 -8.69 13.69 19.83
N LYS A 152 -7.37 13.88 19.97
CA LYS A 152 -6.66 15.04 19.42
C LYS A 152 -6.70 15.06 17.88
N ALA A 153 -6.42 13.92 17.25
CA ALA A 153 -6.47 13.77 15.80
C ALA A 153 -7.88 14.06 15.26
N LYS A 154 -8.91 13.49 15.91
CA LYS A 154 -10.31 13.75 15.56
C LYS A 154 -10.66 15.23 15.64
N LYS A 155 -10.31 15.89 16.74
CA LYS A 155 -10.54 17.33 16.91
C LYS A 155 -9.88 18.14 15.78
N ALA A 156 -8.63 17.81 15.43
CA ALA A 156 -7.92 18.48 14.35
C ALA A 156 -8.61 18.29 12.99
N VAL A 157 -9.15 17.10 12.71
CA VAL A 157 -9.95 16.85 11.51
C VAL A 157 -11.25 17.65 11.54
N ASP A 158 -11.98 17.66 12.65
CA ASP A 158 -13.23 18.44 12.78
C ASP A 158 -12.99 19.94 12.58
N ASP A 159 -11.90 20.47 13.12
CA ASP A 159 -11.54 21.87 12.95
C ASP A 159 -11.15 22.19 11.50
N ARG A 160 -10.48 21.27 10.80
CA ARG A 160 -10.25 21.36 9.35
C ARG A 160 -11.56 21.32 8.56
N ILE A 161 -12.51 20.46 8.94
CA ILE A 161 -13.82 20.37 8.29
C ILE A 161 -14.58 21.69 8.48
N LYS A 162 -14.55 22.29 9.67
CA LYS A 162 -15.19 23.59 9.94
C LYS A 162 -14.65 24.70 9.04
N SER A 163 -13.35 24.71 8.77
CA SER A 163 -12.70 25.74 7.93
C SER A 163 -12.84 25.51 6.42
N LEU A 164 -13.44 24.40 5.98
CA LEU A 164 -13.72 24.16 4.57
C LEU A 164 -14.71 25.18 3.98
N SER A 165 -14.53 25.50 2.70
CA SER A 165 -15.49 26.26 1.91
C SER A 165 -16.81 25.49 1.77
N PRO A 166 -17.95 26.18 1.50
CA PRO A 166 -19.23 25.51 1.30
C PRO A 166 -19.18 24.42 0.22
N LYS A 167 -18.48 24.68 -0.89
CA LYS A 167 -18.34 23.70 -1.97
C LYS A 167 -17.49 22.49 -1.57
N ALA A 168 -16.42 22.70 -0.81
CA ALA A 168 -15.59 21.60 -0.31
C ALA A 168 -16.35 20.74 0.70
N LYS A 169 -17.18 21.34 1.57
CA LYS A 169 -18.07 20.60 2.48
C LYS A 169 -19.08 19.75 1.72
N GLU A 170 -19.74 20.32 0.71
CA GLU A 170 -20.67 19.58 -0.14
C GLU A 170 -20.01 18.36 -0.81
N VAL A 171 -18.80 18.52 -1.33
CA VAL A 171 -18.05 17.41 -1.95
C VAL A 171 -17.62 16.37 -0.90
N LEU A 172 -17.14 16.81 0.27
CA LEU A 172 -16.79 15.90 1.37
C LEU A 172 -18.00 15.08 1.83
N ASP A 173 -19.16 15.71 2.03
CA ASP A 173 -20.38 15.03 2.45
C ASP A 173 -20.82 13.96 1.44
N ARG A 174 -20.64 14.22 0.13
CA ARG A 174 -20.89 13.24 -0.93
C ARG A 174 -19.92 12.07 -0.88
N ILE A 175 -18.64 12.34 -0.67
CA ILE A 175 -17.62 11.29 -0.53
C ILE A 175 -17.92 10.41 0.69
N VAL A 176 -18.25 11.02 1.83
CA VAL A 176 -18.56 10.29 3.07
C VAL A 176 -19.74 9.34 2.84
N LYS A 177 -20.83 9.82 2.24
CA LYS A 177 -21.99 8.96 1.91
C LYS A 177 -21.64 7.80 0.97
N LEU A 178 -20.84 8.05 -0.07
CA LEU A 178 -20.39 6.99 -0.97
C LEU A 178 -19.56 5.93 -0.26
N ARG A 179 -18.73 6.32 0.72
CA ARG A 179 -17.94 5.39 1.52
C ARG A 179 -18.81 4.58 2.49
N GLU A 180 -19.84 5.20 3.06
CA GLU A 180 -20.84 4.49 3.86
C GLU A 180 -21.58 3.43 3.01
N GLU A 181 -22.01 3.79 1.80
CA GLU A 181 -22.65 2.86 0.86
C GLU A 181 -21.71 1.71 0.44
N GLU A 182 -20.45 2.03 0.09
CA GLU A 182 -19.40 1.04 -0.21
C GLU A 182 -19.21 0.06 0.96
N HIS A 183 -19.13 0.57 2.19
CA HIS A 183 -18.95 -0.24 3.38
C HIS A 183 -20.14 -1.19 3.63
N GLU A 184 -21.37 -0.71 3.49
CA GLU A 184 -22.58 -1.53 3.66
C GLU A 184 -22.62 -2.67 2.62
N ILE A 185 -22.26 -2.40 1.37
CA ILE A 185 -22.17 -3.43 0.34
C ILE A 185 -21.14 -4.49 0.75
N LEU A 186 -19.93 -4.07 1.12
CA LEU A 186 -18.85 -4.99 1.50
C LEU A 186 -19.20 -5.81 2.75
N HIS A 187 -19.86 -5.21 3.74
CA HIS A 187 -20.26 -5.90 4.97
C HIS A 187 -21.40 -6.91 4.74
N THR A 188 -22.30 -6.65 3.78
CA THR A 188 -23.45 -7.54 3.50
C THR A 188 -23.12 -8.69 2.55
N MET A 189 -21.91 -8.70 1.98
CA MET A 189 -21.45 -9.79 1.11
C MET A 189 -21.31 -11.12 1.86
N THR A 190 -21.70 -12.21 1.20
CA THR A 190 -21.46 -13.56 1.72
C THR A 190 -20.00 -13.96 1.53
N PRO A 191 -19.46 -14.90 2.33
CA PRO A 191 -18.10 -15.41 2.14
C PRO A 191 -17.82 -15.95 0.73
N GLU A 192 -18.83 -16.56 0.10
CA GLU A 192 -18.74 -17.09 -1.26
C GLU A 192 -18.58 -15.95 -2.27
N THR A 193 -19.41 -14.91 -2.14
CA THR A 193 -19.35 -13.72 -3.00
C THR A 193 -18.02 -12.98 -2.82
N ALA A 194 -17.57 -12.83 -1.57
CA ALA A 194 -16.28 -12.22 -1.26
C ALA A 194 -15.11 -13.00 -1.89
N LYS A 195 -15.17 -14.33 -1.89
CA LYS A 195 -14.16 -15.17 -2.53
C LYS A 195 -14.16 -15.02 -4.05
N GLU A 196 -15.33 -14.95 -4.68
CA GLU A 196 -15.43 -14.74 -6.13
C GLU A 196 -14.90 -13.37 -6.57
N LEU A 197 -15.10 -12.33 -5.74
CA LEU A 197 -14.64 -10.98 -6.00
C LEU A 197 -13.20 -10.71 -5.55
N TYR A 198 -12.54 -11.69 -4.92
CA TYR A 198 -11.18 -11.53 -4.39
C TYR A 198 -10.18 -11.15 -5.50
N GLY A 199 -9.47 -10.03 -5.29
CA GLY A 199 -8.49 -9.49 -6.25
C GLY A 199 -9.11 -8.65 -7.38
N LEU A 200 -10.43 -8.45 -7.38
CA LEU A 200 -11.15 -7.58 -8.32
C LEU A 200 -11.63 -6.27 -7.68
N ILE A 201 -11.88 -6.30 -6.38
CA ILE A 201 -12.25 -5.17 -5.52
C ILE A 201 -11.29 -5.11 -4.34
#